data_AF-A0A433Q4K3-F1
#
_entry.id   AF-A0A433Q4K3-F1
#
_cell.length_a   1.000
_cell.length_b   1.000
_cell.length_c   1.000
_cell.angle_alpha   90.00
_cell.angle_beta   90.00
_cell.angle_gamma   90.00
#
_symmetry.space_group_name_H-M   'P 1'
#
loop_
_entity.id
_entity.type
_entity.pdbx_description
1 polymer ?
#
loop_
_entity_poly.entity_id
_entity_poly.type
_entity_poly.pdbx_seq_one_letter_code
_entity_poly.pdbx_strand_id
1 'polypeptide(L)'
;MTGAGISTAAGIPDFRSPGTGLYDNLQKYDLPYPEAIFDISFFHENPEPFYALTKELYPGKFLPTKTHYFLTLLHHKQLLLRAFTQNIDTLERLAGVPDDILVEAHGSFASARCVKCKEMAANDMIPRCEHCKTGIVKPEITFFGESLPDRFFKCVRDFESADLLIVIGTSLKVQPFASLIDQVDMKTPRLLINREVAGVGFYPFQGFDFTSDRDAVWLGDCDEGVEELCELLGWRKELDVLYAAGHAELKKLWAEEKERAGAVAGKLDDQTAQEREESLVIERLAEDLERTVRLPKDAEESEAWEEKGEKEREERKKAEGQAGEERRKEETERKVMEAVREAQAQEVEIEVTTVIVEVKREEVEVKVETAVTENKTTTATEEVKPEVTEQEIKKDNVD
;
A
#
# COMPACT_ATOMS: atom_id res chain seq x y z
N MET A 1 -10.18 -18.32 -16.04
CA MET A 1 -10.45 -17.60 -14.77
C MET A 1 -9.82 -18.37 -13.63
N THR A 2 -9.09 -17.69 -12.75
CA THR A 2 -8.38 -18.33 -11.62
C THR A 2 -8.66 -17.64 -10.30
N GLY A 3 -8.43 -18.36 -9.20
CA GLY A 3 -8.45 -17.81 -7.84
C GLY A 3 -7.46 -18.54 -6.93
N ALA A 4 -7.57 -18.30 -5.63
CA ALA A 4 -6.51 -18.65 -4.67
C ALA A 4 -6.16 -20.15 -4.63
N GLY A 5 -7.08 -21.03 -5.03
CA GLY A 5 -6.86 -22.48 -5.08
C GLY A 5 -5.64 -22.87 -5.94
N ILE A 6 -5.33 -22.11 -7.00
CA ILE A 6 -4.17 -22.40 -7.86
C ILE A 6 -2.82 -22.13 -7.20
N SER A 7 -2.80 -21.33 -6.12
CA SER A 7 -1.58 -20.92 -5.40
C SER A 7 -1.36 -21.72 -4.11
N THR A 8 -2.32 -22.55 -3.69
CA THR A 8 -2.21 -23.35 -2.46
C THR A 8 -1.02 -24.31 -2.47
N ALA A 9 -0.74 -24.95 -3.61
CA ALA A 9 0.43 -25.83 -3.77
C ALA A 9 1.77 -25.08 -3.77
N ALA A 10 1.76 -23.76 -3.98
CA ALA A 10 2.95 -22.91 -3.82
C ALA A 10 3.26 -22.59 -2.36
N GLY A 11 2.37 -22.95 -1.42
CA GLY A 11 2.48 -22.61 0.00
C GLY A 11 1.83 -21.28 0.37
N ILE A 12 1.06 -20.67 -0.54
CA ILE A 12 0.25 -19.48 -0.25
C ILE A 12 -1.12 -19.97 0.22
N PRO A 13 -1.52 -19.72 1.48
CA PRO A 13 -2.84 -20.14 1.95
C PRO A 13 -3.92 -19.41 1.14
N ASP A 14 -5.03 -20.10 0.88
CA ASP A 14 -6.21 -19.40 0.38
C ASP A 14 -6.82 -18.52 1.48
N PHE A 15 -7.85 -17.75 1.17
CA PHE A 15 -8.46 -16.88 2.17
C PHE A 15 -9.38 -17.62 3.14
N ARG A 16 -10.08 -18.67 2.70
CA ARG A 16 -11.35 -19.13 3.29
C ARG A 16 -11.34 -20.58 3.79
N SER A 17 -10.31 -21.38 3.49
CA SER A 17 -10.28 -22.79 3.87
C SER A 17 -10.19 -22.93 5.40
N PRO A 18 -11.09 -23.69 6.04
CA PRO A 18 -11.03 -23.92 7.48
C PRO A 18 -9.68 -24.53 7.92
N GLY A 19 -9.10 -24.01 8.99
CA GLY A 19 -7.85 -24.44 9.63
C GLY A 19 -6.55 -24.04 8.92
N THR A 20 -6.60 -23.64 7.65
CA THR A 20 -5.41 -23.31 6.84
C THR A 20 -5.49 -21.97 6.12
N GLY A 21 -6.69 -21.42 5.97
CA GLY A 21 -6.94 -20.18 5.29
C GLY A 21 -6.40 -18.98 6.06
N LEU A 22 -6.16 -17.88 5.34
CA LEU A 22 -5.62 -16.66 5.89
C LEU A 22 -6.47 -16.15 7.07
N TYR A 23 -7.79 -16.13 6.91
CA TYR A 23 -8.74 -15.61 7.88
C TYR A 23 -8.72 -16.32 9.23
N ASP A 24 -8.46 -17.63 9.27
CA ASP A 24 -8.35 -18.38 10.52
C ASP A 24 -7.08 -18.02 11.30
N ASN A 25 -6.04 -17.52 10.61
CA ASN A 25 -4.77 -17.12 11.20
C ASN A 25 -4.71 -15.63 11.61
N LEU A 26 -5.79 -14.86 11.37
CA LEU A 26 -5.84 -13.42 11.69
C LEU A 26 -6.34 -13.10 13.10
N GLN A 27 -6.62 -14.11 13.93
CA GLN A 27 -7.14 -13.93 15.30
C GLN A 27 -6.24 -13.02 16.17
N LYS A 28 -4.94 -12.94 15.85
CA LYS A 28 -3.95 -12.07 16.51
C LYS A 28 -4.20 -10.56 16.32
N TYR A 29 -5.01 -10.16 15.35
CA TYR A 29 -5.22 -8.75 14.97
C TYR A 29 -6.49 -8.13 15.55
N ASP A 30 -7.26 -8.85 16.38
CA ASP A 30 -8.50 -8.40 17.01
C ASP A 30 -9.46 -7.70 16.02
N LEU A 31 -9.66 -8.33 14.86
CA LEU A 31 -10.48 -7.79 13.79
C LEU A 31 -11.97 -7.95 14.12
N PRO A 32 -12.82 -6.98 13.76
CA PRO A 32 -14.27 -7.10 13.98
C PRO A 32 -14.90 -8.26 13.20
N TYR A 33 -14.31 -8.59 12.06
CA TYR A 33 -14.58 -9.77 11.24
C TYR A 33 -13.35 -10.02 10.33
N PRO A 34 -13.12 -11.25 9.84
CA PRO A 34 -11.85 -11.60 9.17
C PRO A 34 -11.56 -10.80 7.91
N GLU A 35 -12.59 -10.45 7.13
CA GLU A 35 -12.46 -9.66 5.91
C GLU A 35 -12.07 -8.19 6.15
N ALA A 36 -12.18 -7.68 7.39
CA ALA A 36 -11.94 -6.27 7.71
C ALA A 36 -10.51 -5.81 7.36
N ILE A 37 -9.52 -6.71 7.41
CA ILE A 37 -8.14 -6.38 7.03
C ILE A 37 -7.99 -5.97 5.56
N PHE A 38 -8.95 -6.32 4.72
CA PHE A 38 -9.03 -5.95 3.30
C PHE A 38 -10.20 -5.00 3.03
N ASP A 39 -10.78 -4.35 4.04
CA ASP A 39 -11.80 -3.30 3.87
C ASP A 39 -11.13 -1.92 3.82
N ILE A 40 -11.51 -1.08 2.85
CA ILE A 40 -10.88 0.23 2.66
C ILE A 40 -11.17 1.20 3.80
N SER A 41 -12.35 1.11 4.41
CA SER A 41 -12.73 1.94 5.55
C SER A 41 -11.91 1.55 6.77
N PHE A 42 -11.82 0.25 7.05
CA PHE A 42 -10.98 -0.27 8.12
C PHE A 42 -9.50 0.09 7.90
N PHE A 43 -8.99 -0.01 6.67
CA PHE A 43 -7.62 0.37 6.35
C PHE A 43 -7.33 1.86 6.59
N HIS A 44 -8.30 2.74 6.34
CA HIS A 44 -8.16 4.17 6.64
C HIS A 44 -8.11 4.45 8.15
N GLU A 45 -8.86 3.66 8.94
CA GLU A 45 -8.89 3.79 10.40
C GLU A 45 -7.67 3.15 11.07
N ASN A 46 -7.33 1.92 10.68
CA ASN A 46 -6.25 1.12 11.24
C ASN A 46 -5.52 0.30 10.16
N PRO A 47 -4.50 0.88 9.49
CA PRO A 47 -3.75 0.19 8.44
C PRO A 47 -2.70 -0.80 8.98
N GLU A 48 -2.39 -0.79 10.28
CA GLU A 48 -1.28 -1.56 10.85
C GLU A 48 -1.43 -3.07 10.68
N PRO A 49 -2.61 -3.70 10.90
CA PRO A 49 -2.82 -5.13 10.67
C PRO A 49 -2.48 -5.55 9.23
N PHE A 50 -2.90 -4.75 8.26
CA PHE A 50 -2.59 -5.02 6.85
C PHE A 50 -1.08 -4.96 6.57
N TYR A 51 -0.36 -3.96 7.09
CA TYR A 51 1.09 -3.88 6.90
C TYR A 51 1.85 -4.98 7.65
N ALA A 52 1.36 -5.41 8.81
CA ALA A 52 1.93 -6.56 9.51
C ALA A 52 1.78 -7.84 8.68
N LEU A 53 0.60 -8.04 8.10
CA LEU A 53 0.29 -9.18 7.24
C LEU A 53 1.12 -9.19 5.94
N THR A 54 1.24 -8.06 5.26
CA THR A 54 1.99 -7.97 3.99
C THR A 54 3.47 -8.28 4.12
N LYS A 55 4.09 -7.99 5.29
CA LYS A 55 5.46 -8.41 5.59
C LYS A 55 5.60 -9.93 5.63
N GLU A 56 4.57 -10.64 6.09
CA GLU A 56 4.56 -12.12 6.11
C GLU A 56 4.41 -12.66 4.68
N LEU A 57 3.55 -12.03 3.86
CA LEU A 57 3.18 -12.45 2.50
C LEU A 57 4.08 -11.88 1.37
N TYR A 58 5.20 -11.23 1.72
CA TYR A 58 6.01 -10.48 0.74
C TYR A 58 6.44 -11.32 -0.49
N PRO A 59 6.36 -10.75 -1.72
CA PRO A 59 6.75 -11.43 -2.97
C PRO A 59 8.19 -12.00 -2.95
N GLY A 60 8.44 -13.03 -3.75
CA GLY A 60 9.77 -13.67 -3.88
C GLY A 60 10.03 -14.87 -2.96
N LYS A 61 9.04 -15.30 -2.16
CA LYS A 61 9.12 -16.52 -1.34
C LYS A 61 8.52 -17.75 -2.02
N PHE A 62 7.66 -17.56 -3.02
CA PHE A 62 6.78 -18.59 -3.54
C PHE A 62 7.02 -18.78 -5.03
N LEU A 63 7.11 -20.04 -5.46
CA LEU A 63 7.29 -20.41 -6.86
C LEU A 63 5.94 -20.73 -7.49
N PRO A 64 5.70 -20.36 -8.76
CA PRO A 64 4.45 -20.68 -9.45
C PRO A 64 4.19 -22.19 -9.52
N THR A 65 2.93 -22.58 -9.40
CA THR A 65 2.47 -23.97 -9.51
C THR A 65 2.37 -24.42 -10.97
N LYS A 66 2.14 -25.71 -11.22
CA LYS A 66 1.96 -26.19 -12.60
C LYS A 66 0.75 -25.58 -13.28
N THR A 67 -0.30 -25.28 -12.51
CA THR A 67 -1.47 -24.54 -13.00
C THR A 67 -1.09 -23.18 -13.58
N HIS A 68 -0.14 -22.46 -12.99
CA HIS A 68 0.34 -21.18 -13.54
C HIS A 68 1.07 -21.39 -14.88
N TYR A 69 1.98 -22.37 -14.94
CA TYR A 69 2.70 -22.69 -16.18
C TYR A 69 1.79 -23.24 -17.28
N PHE A 70 0.64 -23.84 -16.93
CA PHE A 70 -0.38 -24.19 -17.90
C PHE A 70 -0.98 -22.97 -18.58
N LEU A 71 -1.18 -21.85 -17.88
CA LEU A 71 -1.58 -20.58 -18.51
C LEU A 71 -0.54 -20.10 -19.52
N THR A 72 0.74 -20.15 -19.13
CA THR A 72 1.85 -19.82 -20.04
C THR A 72 1.89 -20.77 -21.24
N LEU A 73 1.63 -22.06 -21.04
CA LEU A 73 1.58 -23.05 -22.11
C LEU A 73 0.42 -22.78 -23.08
N LEU A 74 -0.77 -22.44 -22.57
CA LEU A 74 -1.90 -22.02 -23.39
C LEU A 74 -1.56 -20.75 -24.20
N HIS A 75 -0.85 -19.80 -23.60
CA HIS A 75 -0.36 -18.62 -24.31
C HIS A 75 0.63 -18.97 -25.41
N HIS A 76 1.65 -19.80 -25.14
CA HIS A 76 2.61 -20.25 -26.14
C HIS A 76 1.96 -20.99 -27.31
N LYS A 77 0.87 -21.71 -27.05
CA LYS A 77 0.06 -22.40 -28.06
C LYS A 77 -0.98 -21.50 -28.74
N GLN A 78 -1.04 -20.20 -28.39
CA GLN A 78 -1.95 -19.20 -28.95
C GLN A 78 -3.44 -19.53 -28.71
N LEU A 79 -3.73 -20.20 -27.58
CA LEU A 79 -5.09 -20.57 -27.18
C LEU A 79 -5.63 -19.74 -26.02
N LEU A 80 -4.77 -18.96 -25.35
CA LEU A 80 -5.17 -18.11 -24.23
C LEU A 80 -5.57 -16.71 -24.71
N LEU A 81 -6.88 -16.47 -24.81
CA LEU A 81 -7.42 -15.14 -25.10
C LEU A 81 -7.17 -14.16 -23.95
N ARG A 82 -7.49 -14.56 -22.71
CA ARG A 82 -7.29 -13.74 -21.52
C ARG A 82 -7.18 -14.59 -20.26
N ALA A 83 -6.27 -14.21 -19.36
CA ALA A 83 -6.17 -14.76 -18.01
C ALA A 83 -6.75 -13.77 -17.00
N PHE A 84 -7.98 -14.03 -16.54
CA PHE A 84 -8.57 -13.33 -15.40
C PHE A 84 -8.19 -14.03 -14.11
N THR A 85 -7.55 -13.33 -13.18
CA THR A 85 -7.19 -13.85 -11.85
C THR A 85 -7.76 -12.98 -10.74
N GLN A 86 -8.20 -13.61 -9.65
CA GLN A 86 -8.55 -12.95 -8.38
C GLN A 86 -7.33 -12.81 -7.46
N ASN A 87 -6.21 -13.45 -7.81
CA ASN A 87 -5.03 -13.50 -6.97
C ASN A 87 -4.26 -12.18 -7.08
N ILE A 88 -3.57 -11.85 -5.99
CA ILE A 88 -2.72 -10.66 -5.87
C ILE A 88 -1.24 -11.04 -5.73
N ASP A 89 -0.93 -12.35 -5.75
CA ASP A 89 0.38 -12.94 -5.44
C ASP A 89 1.41 -12.83 -6.57
N THR A 90 0.99 -12.40 -7.77
CA THR A 90 1.83 -12.19 -8.97
C THR A 90 2.45 -13.46 -9.57
N LEU A 91 2.02 -14.66 -9.15
CA LEU A 91 2.59 -15.92 -9.62
C LEU A 91 2.34 -16.16 -11.11
N GLU A 92 1.28 -15.60 -11.70
CA GLU A 92 1.03 -15.66 -13.14
C GLU A 92 2.14 -14.96 -13.94
N ARG A 93 2.57 -13.77 -13.47
CA ARG A 93 3.66 -13.01 -14.09
C ARG A 93 4.98 -13.76 -13.96
N LEU A 94 5.26 -14.33 -12.78
CA LEU A 94 6.45 -15.14 -12.54
C LEU A 94 6.48 -16.41 -13.40
N ALA A 95 5.32 -16.98 -13.72
CA ALA A 95 5.23 -18.12 -14.64
C ALA A 95 5.39 -17.72 -16.11
N GLY A 96 5.45 -16.42 -16.43
CA GLY A 96 5.65 -15.90 -17.77
C GLY A 96 4.36 -15.57 -18.54
N VAL A 97 3.22 -15.41 -17.86
CA VAL A 97 2.00 -14.90 -18.50
C VAL A 97 2.17 -13.42 -18.83
N PRO A 98 2.06 -12.99 -20.09
CA PRO A 98 2.26 -11.59 -20.45
C PRO A 98 1.19 -10.65 -19.87
N ASP A 99 1.65 -9.46 -19.47
CA ASP A 99 0.82 -8.38 -18.91
C ASP A 99 -0.36 -8.01 -19.81
N ASP A 100 -0.16 -8.03 -21.12
CA ASP A 100 -1.16 -7.64 -22.09
C ASP A 100 -2.31 -8.66 -22.19
N ILE A 101 -2.15 -9.89 -21.72
CA ILE A 101 -3.23 -10.91 -21.61
C ILE A 101 -3.68 -11.19 -20.18
N LEU A 102 -2.93 -10.72 -19.17
CA LEU A 102 -3.30 -10.88 -17.77
C LEU A 102 -4.27 -9.78 -17.31
N VAL A 103 -5.29 -10.15 -16.55
CA VAL A 103 -6.23 -9.26 -15.87
C VAL A 103 -6.24 -9.63 -14.40
N GLU A 104 -5.52 -8.86 -13.60
CA GLU A 104 -5.49 -8.92 -12.15
C GLU A 104 -6.73 -8.22 -11.61
N ALA A 105 -7.83 -8.96 -11.47
CA ALA A 105 -9.15 -8.39 -11.16
C ALA A 105 -9.19 -7.71 -9.79
N HIS A 106 -8.39 -8.18 -8.85
CA HIS A 106 -8.23 -7.58 -7.52
C HIS A 106 -6.88 -6.85 -7.37
N GLY A 107 -6.28 -6.44 -8.48
CA GLY A 107 -4.99 -5.77 -8.50
C GLY A 107 -3.83 -6.68 -8.07
N SER A 108 -2.69 -6.10 -7.71
CA SER A 108 -1.50 -6.88 -7.31
C SER A 108 -0.53 -6.10 -6.43
N PHE A 109 0.42 -6.81 -5.82
CA PHE A 109 1.53 -6.23 -5.08
C PHE A 109 2.64 -5.65 -5.98
N ALA A 110 2.46 -5.60 -7.30
CA ALA A 110 3.49 -5.15 -8.24
C ALA A 110 3.82 -3.65 -8.11
N SER A 111 2.86 -2.84 -7.68
CA SER A 111 2.99 -1.39 -7.51
C SER A 111 2.21 -0.90 -6.29
N ALA A 112 2.53 0.31 -5.84
CA ALA A 112 1.84 0.97 -4.73
C ALA A 112 1.58 2.45 -5.03
N ARG A 113 0.47 2.99 -4.53
CA ARG A 113 0.08 4.39 -4.71
C ARG A 113 -0.43 5.01 -3.42
N CYS A 114 -0.25 6.32 -3.31
CA CYS A 114 -0.88 7.08 -2.25
C CYS A 114 -2.41 7.04 -2.39
N VAL A 115 -3.13 6.64 -1.34
CA VAL A 115 -4.60 6.61 -1.35
C VAL A 115 -5.22 8.00 -1.54
N LYS A 116 -4.52 9.06 -1.10
CA LYS A 116 -4.95 10.47 -1.16
C LYS A 116 -4.59 11.17 -2.47
N CYS A 117 -3.31 11.23 -2.83
CA CYS A 117 -2.84 11.99 -4.00
C CYS A 117 -2.61 11.13 -5.25
N LYS A 118 -2.77 9.80 -5.16
CA LYS A 118 -2.60 8.83 -6.24
C LYS A 118 -1.20 8.74 -6.87
N GLU A 119 -0.23 9.47 -6.30
CA GLU A 119 1.18 9.37 -6.68
C GLU A 119 1.72 7.97 -6.45
N MET A 120 2.54 7.48 -7.39
CA MET A 120 3.20 6.18 -7.25
C MET A 120 4.26 6.25 -6.16
N ALA A 121 4.37 5.16 -5.40
CA ALA A 121 5.42 4.98 -4.43
C ALA A 121 6.35 3.84 -4.87
N ALA A 122 7.62 3.94 -4.50
CA ALA A 122 8.51 2.78 -4.54
C ALA A 122 7.89 1.65 -3.70
N ASN A 123 8.05 0.40 -4.15
CA ASN A 123 7.41 -0.78 -3.56
C ASN A 123 8.03 -1.21 -2.21
N ASP A 124 8.70 -0.27 -1.54
CA ASP A 124 9.50 -0.47 -0.32
C ASP A 124 8.65 -0.37 0.96
N MET A 125 7.34 -0.58 0.85
CA MET A 125 6.38 -0.55 1.97
C MET A 125 6.48 0.73 2.82
N ILE A 126 6.63 1.89 2.18
CA ILE A 126 6.64 3.17 2.89
C ILE A 126 5.19 3.50 3.29
N PRO A 127 4.78 3.48 4.57
CA PRO A 127 3.38 3.65 4.93
C PRO A 127 2.86 5.08 4.74
N ARG A 128 3.75 6.07 4.54
CA ARG A 128 3.40 7.48 4.33
C ARG A 128 3.94 7.99 2.99
N CYS A 129 3.08 8.69 2.26
CA CYS A 129 3.42 9.24 0.95
C CYS A 129 4.46 10.35 1.07
N GLU A 130 5.54 10.24 0.31
CA GLU A 130 6.59 11.26 0.30
C GLU A 130 6.17 12.56 -0.39
N HIS A 131 5.22 12.50 -1.32
CA HIS A 131 4.74 13.66 -2.06
C HIS A 131 3.83 14.56 -1.19
N CYS A 132 2.73 14.02 -0.66
CA CYS A 132 1.77 14.80 0.11
C CYS A 132 1.96 14.75 1.64
N LYS A 133 2.91 13.95 2.14
CA LYS A 133 3.29 13.71 3.55
C LYS A 133 2.19 13.22 4.50
N THR A 134 0.93 13.34 4.08
CA THR A 134 -0.28 13.10 4.88
C THR A 134 -1.03 11.85 4.47
N GLY A 135 -0.87 11.42 3.21
CA GLY A 135 -1.53 10.22 2.70
C GLY A 135 -0.78 8.94 3.01
N ILE A 136 -1.51 7.84 3.09
CA ILE A 136 -0.98 6.48 3.25
C ILE A 136 -0.74 5.86 1.88
N VAL A 137 0.32 5.07 1.72
CA VAL A 137 0.62 4.37 0.45
C VAL A 137 0.11 2.95 0.53
N LYS A 138 -0.81 2.57 -0.35
CA LYS A 138 -1.36 1.22 -0.41
C LYS A 138 -0.86 0.52 -1.67
N PRO A 139 -0.52 -0.77 -1.62
CA PRO A 139 -0.37 -1.58 -2.83
C PRO A 139 -1.61 -1.46 -3.73
N GLU A 140 -1.43 -1.59 -5.03
CA GLU A 140 -2.51 -1.53 -6.03
C GLU A 140 -3.31 -2.84 -6.06
N ILE A 141 -3.70 -3.32 -4.89
CA ILE A 141 -4.68 -4.39 -4.66
C ILE A 141 -6.05 -3.77 -4.40
N THR A 142 -7.13 -4.43 -4.80
CA THR A 142 -8.50 -3.93 -4.61
C THR A 142 -9.03 -4.39 -3.25
N PHE A 143 -9.32 -3.45 -2.36
CA PHE A 143 -10.00 -3.72 -1.09
C PHE A 143 -11.53 -3.77 -1.26
N PHE A 144 -12.22 -4.39 -0.31
CA PHE A 144 -13.66 -4.25 -0.18
C PHE A 144 -14.02 -2.76 -0.04
N GLY A 145 -15.01 -2.33 -0.81
CA GLY A 145 -15.38 -0.92 -0.93
C GLY A 145 -14.65 -0.15 -2.05
N GLU A 146 -13.60 -0.72 -2.66
CA GLU A 146 -12.94 -0.12 -3.83
C GLU A 146 -13.51 -0.62 -5.16
N SER A 147 -13.38 0.19 -6.21
CA SER A 147 -13.68 -0.24 -7.57
C SER A 147 -12.58 -1.17 -8.10
N LEU A 148 -12.96 -2.19 -8.87
CA LEU A 148 -12.00 -3.02 -9.59
C LEU A 148 -11.25 -2.18 -10.64
N PRO A 149 -10.04 -2.60 -11.07
CA PRO A 149 -9.26 -1.86 -12.06
C PRO A 149 -10.01 -1.70 -13.39
N ASP A 150 -9.86 -0.56 -14.06
CA ASP A 150 -10.48 -0.29 -15.39
C ASP A 150 -10.26 -1.41 -16.40
N ARG A 151 -9.08 -2.04 -16.35
CA ARG A 151 -8.71 -3.14 -17.23
C ARG A 151 -9.66 -4.33 -17.09
N PHE A 152 -10.16 -4.61 -15.89
CA PHE A 152 -11.19 -5.62 -15.65
C PHE A 152 -12.40 -5.36 -16.55
N PHE A 153 -13.01 -4.18 -16.43
CA PHE A 153 -14.22 -3.81 -17.18
C PHE A 153 -13.99 -3.74 -18.69
N LYS A 154 -12.82 -3.26 -19.13
CA LYS A 154 -12.45 -3.20 -20.57
C LYS A 154 -12.32 -4.59 -21.20
N CYS A 155 -11.93 -5.59 -20.42
CA CYS A 155 -11.71 -6.95 -20.91
C CYS A 155 -12.93 -7.88 -20.70
N VAL A 156 -13.99 -7.47 -20.00
CA VAL A 156 -15.19 -8.32 -19.81
C VAL A 156 -15.79 -8.76 -21.16
N ARG A 157 -15.76 -7.89 -22.17
CA ARG A 157 -16.22 -8.22 -23.53
C ARG A 157 -15.50 -9.41 -24.17
N ASP A 158 -14.31 -9.76 -23.70
CA ASP A 158 -13.54 -10.88 -24.26
C ASP A 158 -14.27 -12.23 -24.01
N PHE A 159 -15.12 -12.30 -22.98
CA PHE A 159 -15.94 -13.47 -22.69
C PHE A 159 -16.94 -13.79 -23.82
N GLU A 160 -17.46 -12.79 -24.51
CA GLU A 160 -18.39 -12.97 -25.65
C GLU A 160 -17.71 -13.68 -26.83
N SER A 161 -16.38 -13.55 -26.95
CA SER A 161 -15.57 -14.18 -28.00
C SER A 161 -14.90 -15.49 -27.56
N ALA A 162 -15.15 -15.97 -26.35
CA ALA A 162 -14.50 -17.16 -25.83
C ALA A 162 -15.16 -18.45 -26.35
N ASP A 163 -14.35 -19.32 -26.95
CA ASP A 163 -14.77 -20.67 -27.39
C ASP A 163 -14.79 -21.70 -26.26
N LEU A 164 -14.08 -21.43 -25.16
CA LEU A 164 -13.98 -22.29 -23.97
C LEU A 164 -13.70 -21.43 -22.74
N LEU A 165 -14.42 -21.67 -21.65
CA LEU A 165 -14.09 -21.09 -20.34
C LEU A 165 -13.52 -22.15 -19.41
N ILE A 166 -12.28 -21.95 -18.94
CA ILE A 166 -11.70 -22.79 -17.88
C ILE A 166 -11.66 -21.98 -16.59
N VAL A 167 -12.30 -22.49 -15.55
CA VAL A 167 -12.35 -21.91 -14.21
C VAL A 167 -11.57 -22.83 -13.26
N ILE A 168 -10.53 -22.30 -12.61
CA ILE A 168 -9.63 -23.11 -11.79
C ILE A 168 -9.44 -22.49 -10.41
N GLY A 169 -9.60 -23.28 -9.35
CA GLY A 169 -9.18 -22.90 -8.00
C GLY A 169 -9.94 -21.69 -7.42
N THR A 170 -11.25 -21.56 -7.66
CA THR A 170 -12.05 -20.48 -7.09
C THR A 170 -13.41 -20.95 -6.59
N SER A 171 -13.87 -20.37 -5.48
CA SER A 171 -15.21 -20.63 -4.92
C SER A 171 -16.32 -19.81 -5.58
N LEU A 172 -15.98 -18.84 -6.45
CA LEU A 172 -16.94 -17.96 -7.14
C LEU A 172 -17.93 -17.26 -6.19
N LYS A 173 -17.45 -16.82 -5.02
CA LYS A 173 -18.25 -16.10 -4.02
C LYS A 173 -18.14 -14.57 -4.10
N VAL A 174 -17.10 -14.05 -4.77
CA VAL A 174 -16.81 -12.61 -4.79
C VAL A 174 -17.30 -12.00 -6.10
N GLN A 175 -18.21 -11.04 -5.98
CA GLN A 175 -18.67 -10.24 -7.11
C GLN A 175 -17.76 -9.01 -7.32
N PRO A 176 -17.65 -8.51 -8.56
CA PRO A 176 -18.34 -8.96 -9.79
C PRO A 176 -17.66 -10.16 -10.48
N PHE A 177 -16.51 -10.64 -10.00
CA PHE A 177 -15.76 -11.71 -10.68
C PHE A 177 -16.55 -13.01 -10.87
N ALA A 178 -17.32 -13.42 -9.87
CA ALA A 178 -18.10 -14.65 -9.91
C ALA A 178 -19.12 -14.69 -11.06
N SER A 179 -19.75 -13.56 -11.39
CA SER A 179 -20.75 -13.46 -12.47
C SER A 179 -20.17 -13.48 -13.88
N LEU A 180 -18.84 -13.43 -14.04
CA LEU A 180 -18.20 -13.51 -15.36
C LEU A 180 -18.43 -14.85 -16.06
N ILE A 181 -18.69 -15.92 -15.30
CA ILE A 181 -18.96 -17.25 -15.88
C ILE A 181 -20.22 -17.28 -16.75
N ASP A 182 -21.11 -16.29 -16.59
CA ASP A 182 -22.36 -16.13 -17.33
C ASP A 182 -22.23 -15.16 -18.53
N GLN A 183 -21.04 -14.59 -18.76
CA GLN A 183 -20.77 -13.64 -19.85
C GLN A 183 -20.31 -14.33 -21.15
N VAL A 184 -20.10 -15.64 -21.13
CA VAL A 184 -19.81 -16.42 -22.35
C VAL A 184 -21.08 -16.78 -23.11
N ASP A 185 -20.97 -17.07 -24.40
CA ASP A 185 -22.11 -17.54 -25.21
C ASP A 185 -22.77 -18.78 -24.58
N MET A 186 -24.08 -18.94 -24.80
CA MET A 186 -24.88 -20.03 -24.23
C MET A 186 -24.44 -21.43 -24.67
N LYS A 187 -23.64 -21.55 -25.71
CA LYS A 187 -23.09 -22.81 -26.23
C LYS A 187 -21.62 -23.05 -25.84
N THR A 188 -20.93 -22.02 -25.34
CA THR A 188 -19.51 -22.12 -24.97
C THR A 188 -19.34 -23.15 -23.85
N PRO A 189 -18.54 -24.22 -24.05
CA PRO A 189 -18.25 -25.15 -22.97
C PRO A 189 -17.54 -24.45 -21.81
N ARG A 190 -17.81 -24.89 -20.59
CA ARG A 190 -17.18 -24.38 -19.37
C ARG A 190 -16.65 -25.55 -18.55
N LEU A 191 -15.41 -25.47 -18.12
CA LEU A 191 -14.76 -26.49 -17.28
C LEU A 191 -14.40 -25.88 -15.94
N LEU A 192 -14.87 -26.50 -14.85
CA LEU A 192 -14.44 -26.22 -13.49
C LEU A 192 -13.40 -27.27 -13.06
N ILE A 193 -12.19 -26.83 -12.71
CA ILE A 193 -11.17 -27.65 -12.03
C ILE A 193 -11.01 -27.09 -10.61
N ASN A 194 -11.56 -27.78 -9.62
CA ASN A 194 -11.57 -27.27 -8.24
C ASN A 194 -11.75 -28.39 -7.22
N ARG A 195 -11.38 -28.17 -5.95
CA ARG A 195 -11.62 -29.17 -4.89
C ARG A 195 -13.09 -29.39 -4.57
N GLU A 196 -13.88 -28.34 -4.73
CA GLU A 196 -15.31 -28.33 -4.43
C GLU A 196 -16.09 -27.78 -5.61
N VAL A 197 -17.34 -28.21 -5.72
CA VAL A 197 -18.29 -27.62 -6.68
C VAL A 197 -18.50 -26.14 -6.32
N ALA A 198 -18.43 -25.26 -7.32
CA ALA A 198 -18.55 -23.82 -7.14
C ALA A 198 -19.42 -23.18 -8.23
N GLY A 199 -20.05 -22.06 -7.90
CA GLY A 199 -20.79 -21.23 -8.88
C GLY A 199 -22.00 -21.90 -9.51
N VAL A 200 -22.63 -22.87 -8.85
CA VAL A 200 -23.87 -23.52 -9.36
C VAL A 200 -25.02 -22.53 -9.36
N GLY A 201 -25.75 -22.51 -10.46
CA GLY A 201 -26.93 -21.67 -10.65
C GLY A 201 -28.10 -22.00 -9.73
N PHE A 202 -28.73 -20.96 -9.16
CA PHE A 202 -30.05 -21.10 -8.55
C PHE A 202 -31.20 -20.77 -9.51
N TYR A 203 -30.90 -20.05 -10.59
CA TYR A 203 -31.87 -19.61 -11.60
C TYR A 203 -31.50 -20.18 -12.97
N PRO A 204 -32.48 -20.39 -13.86
CA PRO A 204 -32.21 -20.79 -15.23
C PRO A 204 -31.23 -19.83 -15.90
N PHE A 205 -30.23 -20.39 -16.59
CA PHE A 205 -29.23 -19.62 -17.36
C PHE A 205 -28.27 -18.76 -16.52
N GLN A 206 -28.16 -19.01 -15.21
CA GLN A 206 -27.12 -18.42 -14.36
C GLN A 206 -26.27 -19.53 -13.73
N GLY A 207 -24.98 -19.28 -13.53
CA GLY A 207 -24.06 -20.23 -12.93
C GLY A 207 -23.85 -21.50 -13.74
N PHE A 208 -23.08 -22.42 -13.18
CA PHE A 208 -22.86 -23.75 -13.70
C PHE A 208 -24.10 -24.64 -13.54
N ASP A 209 -24.38 -25.44 -14.56
CA ASP A 209 -25.32 -26.56 -14.56
C ASP A 209 -24.59 -27.82 -15.04
N PHE A 210 -24.00 -28.57 -14.11
CA PHE A 210 -23.28 -29.81 -14.38
C PHE A 210 -24.17 -30.98 -14.80
N THR A 211 -25.48 -30.76 -14.99
CA THR A 211 -26.38 -31.72 -15.65
C THR A 211 -26.52 -31.46 -17.15
N SER A 212 -26.02 -30.32 -17.63
CA SER A 212 -25.99 -29.94 -19.05
C SER A 212 -24.81 -30.56 -19.81
N ASP A 213 -24.81 -30.40 -21.13
CA ASP A 213 -23.75 -30.89 -22.03
C ASP A 213 -22.56 -29.92 -22.17
N ARG A 214 -22.70 -28.69 -21.69
CA ARG A 214 -21.67 -27.65 -21.83
C ARG A 214 -20.79 -27.47 -20.59
N ASP A 215 -21.26 -27.89 -19.41
CA ASP A 215 -20.56 -27.66 -18.15
C ASP A 215 -19.95 -28.94 -17.60
N ALA A 216 -18.62 -28.97 -17.53
CA ALA A 216 -17.87 -30.07 -16.95
C ALA A 216 -17.25 -29.66 -15.60
N VAL A 217 -17.15 -30.62 -14.69
CA VAL A 217 -16.45 -30.45 -13.41
C VAL A 217 -15.44 -31.57 -13.23
N TRP A 218 -14.24 -31.18 -12.81
CA TRP A 218 -13.20 -32.06 -12.33
C TRP A 218 -12.89 -31.69 -10.88
N LEU A 219 -13.00 -32.66 -9.98
CA LEU A 219 -12.87 -32.45 -8.53
C LEU A 219 -11.56 -33.01 -8.00
N GLY A 220 -10.73 -32.12 -7.44
CA GLY A 220 -9.43 -32.49 -6.86
C GLY A 220 -8.48 -31.29 -6.77
N ASP A 221 -7.18 -31.58 -6.67
CA ASP A 221 -6.15 -30.56 -6.64
C ASP A 221 -5.94 -29.93 -8.03
N CYS A 222 -5.79 -28.60 -8.08
CA CYS A 222 -5.74 -27.86 -9.35
C CYS A 222 -4.62 -28.36 -10.27
N ASP A 223 -3.44 -28.61 -9.71
CA ASP A 223 -2.28 -29.11 -10.46
C ASP A 223 -2.55 -30.50 -11.05
N GLU A 224 -3.19 -31.40 -10.30
CA GLU A 224 -3.55 -32.74 -10.78
C GLU A 224 -4.57 -32.69 -11.94
N GLY A 225 -5.59 -31.83 -11.84
CA GLY A 225 -6.59 -31.68 -12.90
C GLY A 225 -6.01 -31.06 -14.17
N VAL A 226 -5.12 -30.08 -14.03
CA VAL A 226 -4.38 -29.48 -15.15
C VAL A 226 -3.44 -30.50 -15.79
N GLU A 227 -2.79 -31.30 -14.97
CA GLU A 227 -1.91 -32.38 -15.38
C GLU A 227 -2.63 -33.47 -16.19
N GLU A 228 -3.82 -33.89 -15.74
CA GLU A 228 -4.67 -34.84 -16.45
C GLU A 228 -5.17 -34.25 -17.78
N LEU A 229 -5.61 -32.99 -17.78
CA LEU A 229 -5.99 -32.28 -19.01
C LEU A 229 -4.81 -32.22 -20.00
N CYS A 230 -3.60 -31.94 -19.52
CA CYS A 230 -2.41 -31.93 -20.36
C CYS A 230 -2.03 -33.33 -20.86
N GLU A 231 -2.28 -34.40 -20.10
CA GLU A 231 -2.09 -35.77 -20.56
C GLU A 231 -3.04 -36.08 -21.73
N LEU A 232 -4.33 -35.74 -21.59
CA LEU A 232 -5.33 -35.91 -22.65
C LEU A 232 -5.00 -35.13 -23.93
N LEU A 233 -4.37 -33.96 -23.79
CA LEU A 233 -3.94 -33.11 -24.91
C LEU A 233 -2.57 -33.53 -25.49
N GLY A 234 -1.86 -34.46 -24.84
CA GLY A 234 -0.49 -34.84 -25.21
C GLY A 234 0.57 -33.80 -24.86
N TRP A 235 0.26 -32.87 -23.96
CA TRP A 235 1.12 -31.73 -23.56
C TRP A 235 1.84 -31.95 -22.23
N ARG A 236 1.65 -33.09 -21.56
CA ARG A 236 2.20 -33.34 -20.22
C ARG A 236 3.71 -33.09 -20.14
N LYS A 237 4.47 -33.60 -21.10
CA LYS A 237 5.94 -33.40 -21.16
C LYS A 237 6.32 -31.94 -21.37
N GLU A 238 5.57 -31.20 -22.19
CA GLU A 238 5.81 -29.78 -22.44
C GLU A 238 5.58 -28.97 -21.16
N LEU A 239 4.50 -29.27 -20.43
CA LEU A 239 4.21 -28.64 -19.14
C LEU A 239 5.32 -28.91 -18.11
N ASP A 240 5.74 -30.17 -17.96
CA ASP A 240 6.78 -30.54 -16.99
C ASP A 240 8.13 -29.89 -17.31
N VAL A 241 8.50 -29.78 -18.59
CA VAL A 241 9.71 -29.08 -19.03
C VAL A 241 9.61 -27.58 -18.75
N LEU A 242 8.49 -26.95 -19.09
CA LEU A 242 8.27 -25.52 -18.87
C LEU A 242 8.31 -25.18 -17.37
N TYR A 243 7.64 -25.98 -16.54
CA TYR A 243 7.66 -25.87 -15.09
C TYR A 243 9.08 -25.99 -14.51
N ALA A 244 9.83 -27.03 -14.92
CA ALA A 244 11.18 -27.25 -14.42
C ALA A 244 12.15 -26.13 -14.84
N ALA A 245 12.06 -25.67 -16.09
CA ALA A 245 12.89 -24.58 -16.61
C ALA A 245 12.62 -23.26 -15.88
N GLY A 246 11.35 -22.86 -15.75
CA GLY A 246 10.99 -21.62 -15.06
C GLY A 246 11.37 -21.64 -13.58
N HIS A 247 11.21 -22.78 -12.88
CA HIS A 247 11.69 -22.93 -11.51
C HIS A 247 13.22 -22.81 -11.39
N ALA A 248 13.97 -23.37 -12.33
CA ALA A 248 15.43 -23.26 -12.33
C ALA A 248 15.88 -21.82 -12.57
N GLU A 249 15.22 -21.09 -13.48
CA GLU A 249 15.49 -19.68 -13.77
C GLU A 249 15.19 -18.78 -12.58
N LEU A 250 14.01 -18.91 -11.97
CA LEU A 250 13.63 -18.11 -10.79
C LEU A 250 14.57 -18.35 -9.60
N LYS A 251 14.93 -19.61 -9.33
CA LYS A 251 15.89 -19.94 -8.27
C LYS A 251 17.26 -19.32 -8.52
N LYS A 252 17.70 -19.26 -9.78
CA LYS A 252 18.94 -18.61 -10.16
C LYS A 252 18.86 -17.10 -9.94
N LEU A 253 17.80 -16.45 -10.41
CA LEU A 253 17.59 -15.01 -10.23
C LEU A 253 17.58 -14.62 -8.75
N TRP A 254 16.86 -15.36 -7.91
CA TRP A 254 16.81 -15.08 -6.47
C TRP A 254 18.13 -15.36 -5.76
N ALA A 255 18.91 -16.35 -6.20
CA ALA A 255 20.26 -16.56 -5.68
C ALA A 255 21.16 -15.35 -5.99
N GLU A 256 21.12 -14.85 -7.23
CA GLU A 256 21.86 -13.65 -7.66
C GLU A 256 21.41 -12.38 -6.93
N GLU A 257 20.10 -12.23 -6.67
CA GLU A 257 19.56 -11.12 -5.88
C GLU A 257 20.00 -11.19 -4.42
N LYS A 258 20.00 -12.38 -3.82
CA LYS A 258 20.47 -12.59 -2.45
C LYS A 258 21.96 -12.32 -2.32
N GLU A 259 22.76 -12.74 -3.31
CA GLU A 259 24.19 -12.39 -3.38
C GLU A 259 24.39 -10.88 -3.52
N ARG A 260 23.62 -10.21 -4.38
CA ARG A 260 23.66 -8.74 -4.51
C ARG A 260 23.27 -8.04 -3.21
N ALA A 261 22.17 -8.45 -2.57
CA ALA A 261 21.73 -7.88 -1.31
C ALA A 261 22.76 -8.11 -0.18
N GLY A 262 23.36 -9.30 -0.12
CA GLY A 262 24.45 -9.62 0.81
C GLY A 262 25.71 -8.79 0.55
N ALA A 263 26.07 -8.56 -0.71
CA ALA A 263 27.20 -7.71 -1.08
C ALA A 263 26.96 -6.22 -0.76
N VAL A 264 25.71 -5.74 -0.88
CA VAL A 264 25.33 -4.38 -0.48
C VAL A 264 25.38 -4.24 1.05
N ALA A 265 24.83 -5.20 1.79
CA ALA A 265 24.90 -5.21 3.26
C ALA A 265 26.35 -5.25 3.75
N GLY A 266 27.20 -6.10 3.16
CA GLY A 266 28.63 -6.16 3.48
C GLY A 266 29.39 -4.86 3.18
N LYS A 267 29.01 -4.13 2.13
CA LYS A 267 29.59 -2.79 1.84
C LYS A 267 29.15 -1.71 2.83
N LEU A 268 27.90 -1.76 3.31
CA LEU A 268 27.41 -0.85 4.36
C LEU A 268 28.10 -1.12 5.70
N ASP A 269 28.32 -2.39 6.03
CA ASP A 269 29.07 -2.81 7.23
C ASP A 269 30.54 -2.40 7.14
N ASP A 270 31.19 -2.56 5.99
CA ASP A 270 32.57 -2.09 5.77
C ASP A 270 32.69 -0.55 5.83
N GLN A 271 31.72 0.19 5.27
CA GLN A 271 31.70 1.66 5.35
C GLN A 271 31.52 2.15 6.78
N THR A 272 30.60 1.55 7.55
CA THR A 272 30.42 1.90 8.98
C THR A 272 31.60 1.45 9.84
N ALA A 273 32.31 0.39 9.48
CA ALA A 273 33.56 -0.01 10.13
C ALA A 273 34.69 1.01 9.85
N GLN A 274 34.82 1.48 8.61
CA GLN A 274 35.82 2.47 8.22
C GLN A 274 35.56 3.84 8.90
N GLU A 275 34.31 4.30 8.98
CA GLU A 275 33.93 5.53 9.69
C GLU A 275 34.20 5.45 11.21
N ARG A 276 34.04 4.26 11.82
CA ARG A 276 34.40 4.03 13.23
C ARG A 276 35.91 4.04 13.46
N GLU A 277 36.68 3.47 12.54
CA GLU A 277 38.14 3.45 12.62
C GLU A 277 38.72 4.88 12.46
N GLU A 278 38.17 5.67 11.54
CA GLU A 278 38.52 7.10 11.38
C GLU A 278 38.15 7.93 12.62
N SER A 279 36.99 7.69 13.24
CA SER A 279 36.60 8.37 14.49
C SER A 279 37.52 8.05 15.66
N LEU A 280 37.96 6.79 15.80
CA LEU A 280 38.91 6.37 16.84
C LEU A 280 40.31 6.99 16.65
N VAL A 281 40.74 7.19 15.41
CA VAL A 281 42.00 7.88 15.11
C VAL A 281 41.93 9.37 15.49
N ILE A 282 40.78 10.01 15.24
CA ILE A 282 40.53 11.41 15.62
C ILE A 282 40.52 11.58 17.15
N GLU A 283 39.84 10.70 17.89
CA GLU A 283 39.86 10.73 19.37
C GLU A 283 41.27 10.56 19.93
N ARG A 284 42.06 9.63 19.37
CA ARG A 284 43.42 9.38 19.82
C ARG A 284 44.37 10.55 19.54
N LEU A 285 44.20 11.22 18.40
CA LEU A 285 44.92 12.45 18.05
C LEU A 285 44.54 13.62 18.96
N ALA A 286 43.27 13.71 19.39
CA ALA A 286 42.81 14.73 20.32
C ALA A 286 43.42 14.52 21.72
N GLU A 287 43.47 13.29 22.22
CA GLU A 287 44.13 12.95 23.48
C GLU A 287 45.64 13.26 23.47
N ASP A 288 46.33 12.94 22.37
CA ASP A 288 47.76 13.24 22.24
C ASP A 288 48.03 14.75 22.14
N LEU A 289 47.12 15.53 21.55
CA LEU A 289 47.21 16.98 21.50
C LEU A 289 47.03 17.61 22.90
N GLU A 290 46.06 17.14 23.69
CA GLU A 290 45.85 17.56 25.08
C GLU A 290 47.04 17.22 25.98
N ARG A 291 47.69 16.08 25.73
CA ARG A 291 48.87 15.65 26.48
C ARG A 291 50.12 16.49 26.17
N THR A 292 50.19 17.05 24.96
CA THR A 292 51.29 17.90 24.50
C THR A 292 51.14 19.35 24.96
N VAL A 293 49.92 19.77 25.35
CA VAL A 293 49.61 21.10 25.90
C VAL A 293 49.45 21.02 27.42
N ARG A 294 50.55 20.79 28.16
CA ARG A 294 50.61 21.03 29.61
C ARG A 294 51.71 22.04 29.94
N LEU A 295 51.31 23.27 30.26
CA LEU A 295 52.13 24.24 30.98
C LEU A 295 51.87 24.12 32.49
N PRO A 296 52.89 24.26 33.36
CA PRO A 296 52.76 23.98 34.78
C PRO A 296 52.24 25.21 35.55
N LYS A 297 51.34 25.01 36.51
CA LYS A 297 51.14 25.95 37.63
C LYS A 297 50.83 25.22 38.93
N ASP A 298 51.57 25.64 39.94
CA ASP A 298 51.56 25.19 41.31
C ASP A 298 50.29 25.61 42.08
N ALA A 299 49.95 24.72 43.02
CA ALA A 299 49.39 24.87 44.37
C ALA A 299 48.51 26.08 44.78
N GLU A 300 47.47 25.71 45.54
CA GLU A 300 46.66 26.50 46.50
C GLU A 300 45.50 27.33 45.95
N GLU A 301 44.29 26.73 45.98
CA GLU A 301 43.00 27.29 46.45
C GLU A 301 41.85 26.46 45.87
N SER A 302 41.51 25.34 46.52
CA SER A 302 40.60 24.31 45.99
C SER A 302 39.22 24.22 46.66
N GLU A 303 38.73 25.24 47.38
CA GLU A 303 37.43 25.10 48.09
C GLU A 303 36.45 26.27 47.88
N ALA A 304 36.65 27.15 46.90
CA ALA A 304 35.71 28.25 46.62
C ALA A 304 35.04 28.21 45.22
N TRP A 305 35.31 27.18 44.41
CA TRP A 305 34.85 27.10 43.02
C TRP A 305 33.67 26.14 42.78
N GLU A 306 33.42 25.19 43.67
CA GLU A 306 32.33 24.20 43.45
C GLU A 306 30.94 24.75 43.75
N GLU A 307 30.76 25.69 44.70
CA GLU A 307 29.45 26.28 44.98
C GLU A 307 29.01 27.37 43.99
N LYS A 308 29.94 27.95 43.23
CA LYS A 308 29.62 29.00 42.25
C LYS A 308 29.24 28.42 40.88
N GLY A 309 29.81 27.27 40.52
CA GLY A 309 29.56 26.57 39.26
C GLY A 309 28.19 25.88 39.17
N GLU A 310 27.61 25.44 40.29
CA GLU A 310 26.26 24.84 40.29
C GLU A 310 25.15 25.86 40.12
N LYS A 311 25.27 27.06 40.72
CA LYS A 311 24.31 28.16 40.52
C LYS A 311 24.35 28.72 39.09
N GLU A 312 25.54 28.87 38.51
CA GLU A 312 25.67 29.33 37.12
C GLU A 312 25.18 28.27 36.10
N ARG A 313 25.26 26.96 36.41
CA ARG A 313 24.71 25.89 35.55
C ARG A 313 23.17 25.84 35.55
N GLU A 314 22.52 26.09 36.69
CA GLU A 314 21.06 26.15 36.74
C GLU A 314 20.49 27.40 36.07
N GLU A 315 21.14 28.56 36.20
CA GLU A 315 20.72 29.78 35.52
C GLU A 315 20.94 29.70 34.00
N ARG A 316 22.02 29.04 33.54
CA ARG A 316 22.29 28.82 32.11
C ARG A 316 21.31 27.85 31.46
N LYS A 317 20.85 26.81 32.18
CA LYS A 317 19.79 25.89 31.70
C LYS A 317 18.42 26.58 31.58
N LYS A 318 18.11 27.56 32.44
CA LYS A 318 16.89 28.39 32.31
C LYS A 318 16.96 29.38 31.15
N ALA A 319 18.13 29.96 30.89
CA ALA A 319 18.34 30.89 29.78
C ALA A 319 18.35 30.18 28.39
N GLU A 320 18.89 28.96 28.31
CA GLU A 320 18.90 28.17 27.06
C GLU A 320 17.51 27.66 26.65
N GLY A 321 16.62 27.40 27.62
CA GLY A 321 15.22 27.05 27.35
C GLY A 321 14.40 28.21 26.78
N GLN A 322 14.60 29.42 27.30
CA GLN A 322 13.86 30.62 26.85
C GLN A 322 14.37 31.13 25.49
N ALA A 323 15.68 31.06 25.22
CA ALA A 323 16.24 31.46 23.93
C ALA A 323 15.86 30.50 22.77
N GLY A 324 15.60 29.22 23.06
CA GLY A 324 15.15 28.23 22.07
C GLY A 324 13.68 28.41 21.65
N GLU A 325 12.83 28.85 22.58
CA GLU A 325 11.42 29.13 22.32
C GLU A 325 11.22 30.44 21.55
N GLU A 326 12.03 31.46 21.87
CA GLU A 326 12.03 32.75 21.17
C GLU A 326 12.55 32.63 19.73
N ARG A 327 13.63 31.84 19.48
CA ARG A 327 14.09 31.52 18.12
C ARG A 327 13.08 30.71 17.31
N ARG A 328 12.33 29.79 17.93
CA ARG A 328 11.25 29.05 17.25
C ARG A 328 10.09 29.97 16.87
N LYS A 329 9.77 30.97 17.70
CA LYS A 329 8.77 31.99 17.39
C LYS A 329 9.22 32.86 16.22
N GLU A 330 10.45 33.38 16.25
CA GLU A 330 11.01 34.19 15.16
C GLU A 330 11.12 33.41 13.83
N GLU A 331 11.50 32.14 13.87
CA GLU A 331 11.56 31.29 12.66
C GLU A 331 10.16 30.99 12.11
N THR A 332 9.16 30.81 12.98
CA THR A 332 7.77 30.60 12.58
C THR A 332 7.17 31.88 11.99
N GLU A 333 7.40 33.04 12.60
CA GLU A 333 7.00 34.34 12.05
C GLU A 333 7.65 34.63 10.71
N ARG A 334 8.94 34.28 10.54
CA ARG A 334 9.65 34.41 9.26
C ARG A 334 9.02 33.54 8.17
N LYS A 335 8.67 32.28 8.48
CA LYS A 335 8.02 31.36 7.53
C LYS A 335 6.60 31.80 7.17
N VAL A 336 5.85 32.36 8.13
CA VAL A 336 4.52 32.93 7.88
C VAL A 336 4.63 34.17 6.98
N MET A 337 5.57 35.07 7.25
CA MET A 337 5.80 36.25 6.41
C MET A 337 6.25 35.89 4.99
N GLU A 338 7.07 34.84 4.84
CA GLU A 338 7.49 34.33 3.53
C GLU A 338 6.31 33.71 2.77
N ALA A 339 5.46 32.91 3.44
CA ALA A 339 4.25 32.34 2.85
C ALA A 339 3.22 33.42 2.45
N VAL A 340 3.06 34.47 3.27
CA VAL A 340 2.20 35.62 2.93
C VAL A 340 2.75 36.38 1.72
N ARG A 341 4.07 36.53 1.61
CA ARG A 341 4.73 37.20 0.47
C ARG A 341 4.60 36.38 -0.82
N GLU A 342 4.68 35.07 -0.73
CA GLU A 342 4.46 34.15 -1.87
C GLU A 342 2.98 34.12 -2.28
N ALA A 343 2.06 34.15 -1.32
CA ALA A 343 0.62 34.26 -1.57
C ALA A 343 0.22 35.60 -2.18
N GLN A 344 0.89 36.70 -1.83
CA GLN A 344 0.68 38.02 -2.46
C GLN A 344 1.25 38.11 -3.88
N ALA A 345 2.14 37.20 -4.28
CA ALA A 345 2.74 37.15 -5.62
C ALA A 345 1.94 36.31 -6.62
N GLN A 346 0.95 35.55 -6.15
CA GLN A 346 0.02 34.78 -6.98
C GLN A 346 -1.39 35.31 -6.72
N GLU A 347 -2.10 35.82 -7.75
CA GLU A 347 -3.48 36.29 -7.61
C GLU A 347 -4.44 35.15 -7.23
N VAL A 348 -4.50 34.82 -5.93
CA VAL A 348 -5.38 33.81 -5.35
C VAL A 348 -6.09 34.45 -4.17
N GLU A 349 -7.42 34.49 -4.21
CA GLU A 349 -8.24 34.86 -3.05
C GLU A 349 -8.01 33.84 -1.91
N ILE A 350 -7.59 34.31 -0.75
CA ILE A 350 -7.44 33.47 0.45
C ILE A 350 -8.35 34.02 1.54
N GLU A 351 -9.33 33.23 1.98
CA GLU A 351 -10.02 33.45 3.25
C GLU A 351 -9.07 33.11 4.41
N VAL A 352 -8.63 34.12 5.15
CA VAL A 352 -7.80 33.93 6.34
C VAL A 352 -8.70 34.01 7.59
N THR A 353 -9.02 32.86 8.17
CA THR A 353 -9.66 32.80 9.49
C THR A 353 -8.58 32.83 10.57
N THR A 354 -8.54 33.87 11.40
CA THR A 354 -7.57 33.98 12.49
C THR A 354 -8.25 33.66 13.82
N VAL A 355 -7.77 32.60 14.50
CA VAL A 355 -8.26 32.21 15.83
C VAL A 355 -7.32 32.79 16.87
N ILE A 356 -7.82 33.73 17.67
CA ILE A 356 -7.07 34.35 18.78
C ILE A 356 -7.53 33.69 20.08
N VAL A 357 -6.62 32.95 20.72
CA VAL A 357 -6.86 32.35 22.04
C VAL A 357 -6.18 33.23 23.08
N GLU A 358 -6.95 34.01 23.83
CA GLU A 358 -6.44 34.71 25.00
C GLU A 358 -6.64 33.83 26.24
N VAL A 359 -5.52 33.51 26.92
CA VAL A 359 -5.56 32.79 28.20
C VAL A 359 -5.33 33.82 29.31
N LYS A 360 -6.36 34.07 30.13
CA LYS A 360 -6.24 34.85 31.37
C LYS A 360 -6.64 33.99 32.56
N ARG A 361 -5.66 33.73 33.43
CA ARG A 361 -5.74 33.13 34.78
C ARG A 361 -7.02 32.32 35.06
N GLU A 362 -7.07 31.13 34.45
CA GLU A 362 -7.98 30.00 34.71
C GLU A 362 -9.30 29.92 33.91
N GLU A 363 -9.55 30.78 32.91
CA GLU A 363 -10.57 30.52 31.88
C GLU A 363 -10.01 30.70 30.46
N VAL A 364 -10.41 29.82 29.54
CA VAL A 364 -10.04 29.84 28.11
C VAL A 364 -11.20 30.44 27.32
N GLU A 365 -11.01 31.66 26.79
CA GLU A 365 -11.96 32.30 25.89
C GLU A 365 -11.40 32.23 24.46
N VAL A 366 -12.15 31.62 23.54
CA VAL A 366 -11.79 31.51 22.12
C VAL A 366 -12.54 32.58 21.35
N LYS A 367 -11.81 33.53 20.75
CA LYS A 367 -12.38 34.52 19.82
C LYS A 367 -11.95 34.18 18.41
N VAL A 368 -12.93 34.03 17.53
CA VAL A 368 -12.73 33.84 16.09
C VAL A 368 -13.03 35.17 15.41
N GLU A 369 -12.03 35.77 14.80
CA GLU A 369 -12.20 36.96 13.96
C GLU A 369 -11.93 36.58 12.50
N THR A 370 -12.94 36.81 11.66
CA THR A 370 -12.88 36.56 10.22
C THR A 370 -12.76 37.91 9.52
N ALA A 371 -11.65 38.14 8.83
CA ALA A 371 -11.45 39.35 8.03
C ALA A 371 -11.39 38.98 6.55
N VAL A 372 -12.39 39.43 5.78
CA VAL A 372 -12.37 39.36 4.32
C VAL A 372 -11.79 40.69 3.82
N THR A 373 -10.68 40.64 3.10
CA THR A 373 -10.10 41.84 2.47
C THR A 373 -10.43 41.85 0.98
N GLU A 374 -11.47 42.59 0.61
CA GLU A 374 -11.74 42.93 -0.79
C GLU A 374 -10.77 44.01 -1.27
N ASN A 375 -9.93 43.70 -2.26
CA ASN A 375 -9.11 44.70 -2.93
C ASN A 375 -9.92 45.37 -4.05
N LYS A 376 -10.68 46.42 -3.73
CA LYS A 376 -11.33 47.28 -4.74
C LYS A 376 -10.31 48.22 -5.38
N THR A 377 -9.88 47.91 -6.60
CA THR A 377 -9.34 48.93 -7.51
C THR A 377 -10.51 49.73 -8.09
N THR A 378 -10.42 51.05 -7.96
CA THR A 378 -11.43 52.02 -8.38
C THR A 378 -11.32 52.32 -9.88
N THR A 379 -12.42 52.23 -10.62
CA THR A 379 -12.80 53.20 -11.66
C THR A 379 -14.31 53.19 -11.92
N ALA A 380 -14.91 54.39 -11.85
CA ALA A 380 -16.16 54.86 -12.47
C ALA A 380 -17.54 54.39 -11.93
N THR A 381 -18.15 55.32 -11.17
CA THR A 381 -19.55 55.81 -11.22
C THR A 381 -20.70 54.82 -11.52
N GLU A 382 -21.51 54.51 -10.51
CA GLU A 382 -22.97 54.72 -10.52
C GLU A 382 -23.54 54.59 -9.09
N GLU A 383 -24.43 55.51 -8.71
CA GLU A 383 -25.12 55.54 -7.42
C GLU A 383 -26.23 54.49 -7.38
N VAL A 384 -26.17 53.56 -6.42
CA VAL A 384 -27.35 52.77 -6.00
C VAL A 384 -27.39 52.70 -4.47
N LYS A 385 -28.50 53.16 -3.89
CA LYS A 385 -28.80 53.16 -2.45
C LYS A 385 -28.93 51.73 -1.91
N PRO A 386 -28.52 51.44 -0.66
CA PRO A 386 -28.76 50.14 -0.05
C PRO A 386 -30.21 50.05 0.45
N GLU A 387 -30.90 49.00 0.00
CA GLU A 387 -32.17 48.52 0.53
C GLU A 387 -31.87 47.53 1.65
N VAL A 388 -32.44 47.75 2.84
CA VAL A 388 -32.27 46.88 4.01
C VAL A 388 -33.32 45.78 3.96
N THR A 389 -32.90 44.53 3.90
CA THR A 389 -33.76 43.37 4.18
C THR A 389 -33.28 42.65 5.43
N GLU A 390 -34.01 42.85 6.53
CA GLU A 390 -33.96 41.96 7.70
C GLU A 390 -34.67 40.65 7.35
N GLN A 391 -34.01 39.52 7.61
CA GLN A 391 -34.70 38.23 7.77
C GLN A 391 -34.30 37.62 9.11
N GLU A 392 -35.22 37.78 10.08
CA GLU A 392 -35.34 36.92 11.25
C GLU A 392 -35.79 35.52 10.80
N ILE A 393 -35.07 34.47 11.18
CA ILE A 393 -35.67 33.13 11.30
C ILE A 393 -35.31 32.52 12.66
N LYS A 394 -36.32 32.67 13.52
CA LYS A 394 -36.76 31.92 14.69
C LYS A 394 -36.07 30.57 14.99
N LYS A 395 -35.68 30.45 16.25
CA LYS A 395 -35.56 29.17 16.98
C LYS A 395 -36.94 28.56 17.14
N ASP A 396 -37.17 27.39 16.56
CA ASP A 396 -38.22 26.49 17.00
C ASP A 396 -37.61 25.50 18.01
N ASN A 397 -38.02 25.64 19.26
CA ASN A 397 -38.17 24.51 20.18
C ASN A 397 -39.34 23.65 19.69
N VAL A 398 -39.29 22.33 19.92
CA VAL A 398 -40.34 21.55 20.59
C VAL A 398 -39.92 20.08 20.62
N ASP A 399 -39.92 19.57 21.86
CA ASP A 399 -40.19 18.23 22.40
C ASP A 399 -39.50 16.96 21.88
#